data_AF-A0A8S2Z7U3-F1
#
_entry.id   AF-A0A8S2Z7U3-F1
#
_cell.length_a   1.000
_cell.length_b   1.000
_cell.length_c   1.000
_cell.angle_alpha   90.00
_cell.angle_beta   90.00
_cell.angle_gamma   90.00
#
_symmetry.space_group_name_H-M   'P 1'
#
loop_
_entity.id
_entity.type
_entity.pdbx_description
1 polymer ?
#
loop_
_entity_poly.entity_id
_entity_poly.type
_entity_poly.pdbx_seq_one_letter_code
_entity_poly.pdbx_strand_id
1 'polypeptide(L)'
;MTGVADKETQGIMNLPQCSAVDKPNVNILQGSSNRKWSRLSLTYRLESHAHFQQISYANQISIVQDAFNEWSKHTPLSFEMVCNTCLSDIVLQFVEGDHGDGVPFDEKTIAHA
;
A
#
# COMPACT_ATOMS: atom_id res chain seq x y z
N MET A 1 -7.09 25.95 14.01
CA MET A 1 -7.45 25.76 12.59
C MET A 1 -7.75 27.13 12.00
N THR A 2 -6.98 27.56 11.01
CA THR A 2 -7.09 28.89 10.39
C THR A 2 -8.02 28.90 9.17
N GLY A 3 -8.20 27.76 8.51
CA GLY A 3 -9.00 27.64 7.28
C GLY A 3 -8.33 28.24 6.05
N VAL A 4 -7.04 28.60 6.15
CA VAL A 4 -6.25 29.21 5.07
C VAL A 4 -5.11 28.26 4.73
N ALA A 5 -4.77 28.13 3.45
CA ALA A 5 -3.57 27.45 3.00
C ALA A 5 -2.33 28.30 3.29
N ASP A 6 -2.01 28.49 4.57
CA ASP A 6 -0.82 29.19 5.01
C ASP A 6 0.46 28.40 4.69
N LYS A 7 1.62 29.03 4.90
CA LYS A 7 2.92 28.44 4.54
C LYS A 7 3.18 27.12 5.26
N GLU A 8 2.73 26.99 6.50
CA GLU A 8 2.85 25.76 7.27
C GLU A 8 1.99 24.65 6.65
N THR A 9 0.73 24.95 6.35
CA THR A 9 -0.19 24.02 5.69
C THR A 9 0.33 23.57 4.32
N GLN A 10 0.82 24.51 3.50
CA GLN A 10 1.45 24.18 2.22
C GLN A 10 2.71 23.34 2.38
N GLY A 11 3.51 23.61 3.40
CA GLY A 11 4.69 22.82 3.73
C GLY A 11 4.34 21.35 3.99
N ILE A 12 3.30 21.10 4.78
CA ILE A 12 2.84 19.74 5.08
C ILE A 12 2.23 19.07 3.83
N MET A 13 1.40 19.77 3.06
CA MET A 13 0.79 19.24 1.82
C MET A 13 1.80 18.95 0.68
N ASN A 14 3.06 19.38 0.84
CA ASN A 14 4.14 19.13 -0.10
C ASN A 14 5.05 17.97 0.30
N LEU A 15 4.84 17.36 1.48
CA LEU A 15 5.60 16.20 1.90
C LEU A 15 5.18 14.95 1.10
N PRO A 16 6.12 14.04 0.80
CA PRO A 16 5.80 12.73 0.28
C PRO A 16 4.83 11.97 1.22
N GLN A 17 3.77 11.39 0.66
CA GLN A 17 2.70 10.77 1.45
C GLN A 17 2.02 9.59 0.73
N CYS A 18 1.20 8.85 1.47
CA CYS A 18 0.25 7.88 0.90
C CYS A 18 -0.86 8.62 0.15
N SER A 19 -1.37 8.06 -0.96
CA SER A 19 -2.51 8.65 -1.67
C SER A 19 -3.89 8.20 -1.13
N ALA A 20 -3.91 7.42 -0.04
CA ALA A 20 -5.15 7.10 0.66
C ALA A 20 -5.84 8.39 1.16
N VAL A 21 -7.12 8.54 0.85
CA VAL A 21 -7.90 9.72 1.23
C VAL A 21 -8.10 9.74 2.75
N ASP A 22 -7.63 10.80 3.43
CA ASP A 22 -7.74 10.95 4.90
C ASP A 22 -9.18 10.88 5.43
N LYS A 23 -10.13 11.40 4.66
CA LYS A 23 -11.56 11.44 4.99
C LYS A 23 -12.39 10.83 3.86
N PRO A 24 -12.43 9.49 3.78
CA PRO A 24 -13.15 8.82 2.71
C PRO A 24 -14.66 9.04 2.85
N ASN A 25 -15.35 9.23 1.72
CA ASN A 25 -16.80 9.42 1.73
C ASN A 25 -17.49 8.12 2.17
N VAL A 26 -18.14 8.15 3.34
CA VAL A 26 -18.82 7.00 3.96
C VAL A 26 -19.81 6.30 3.03
N ASN A 27 -20.43 6.99 2.07
CA ASN A 27 -21.36 6.39 1.12
C ASN A 27 -20.64 5.52 0.07
N ILE A 28 -19.42 5.87 -0.30
CA ILE A 28 -18.55 5.05 -1.17
C ILE A 28 -18.07 3.81 -0.40
N LEU A 29 -17.91 3.93 0.92
CA LEU A 29 -17.49 2.85 1.80
C LEU A 29 -18.61 1.86 2.16
N GLN A 30 -19.87 2.32 2.17
CA GLN A 30 -21.05 1.52 2.50
C GLN A 30 -21.41 0.47 1.43
N GLY A 31 -20.97 0.66 0.17
CA GLY A 31 -21.07 -0.38 -0.87
C GLY A 31 -20.09 -1.56 -0.67
N SER A 32 -19.10 -1.39 0.21
CA SER A 32 -18.01 -2.35 0.49
C SER A 32 -18.02 -2.79 1.96
N SER A 33 -19.21 -3.13 2.48
CA SER A 33 -19.47 -3.42 3.90
C SER A 33 -18.70 -4.61 4.50
N ASN A 34 -17.87 -5.30 3.72
CA ASN A 34 -17.03 -6.42 4.17
C ASN A 34 -15.56 -6.27 3.72
N ARG A 35 -14.89 -5.17 4.10
CA ARG A 35 -13.43 -4.99 3.91
C ARG A 35 -12.55 -5.79 4.88
N LYS A 36 -13.14 -6.74 5.60
CA LYS A 36 -12.43 -7.67 6.46
C LYS A 36 -12.24 -8.98 5.69
N TRP A 37 -11.01 -9.48 5.66
CA TRP A 37 -10.73 -10.82 5.16
C TRP A 37 -11.58 -11.87 5.88
N SER A 38 -12.24 -12.74 5.11
CA SER A 38 -13.05 -13.84 5.65
C SER A 38 -12.22 -14.97 6.23
N ARG A 39 -10.92 -15.00 5.90
CA ARG A 39 -9.92 -15.94 6.39
C ARG A 39 -8.75 -15.22 7.04
N LEU A 40 -8.00 -15.96 7.85
CA LEU A 40 -6.86 -15.42 8.60
C LEU A 40 -5.51 -15.71 7.94
N SER A 41 -5.42 -16.79 7.18
CA SER A 41 -4.22 -17.11 6.40
C SER A 41 -4.33 -16.49 5.02
N LEU A 42 -3.51 -15.47 4.79
CA LEU A 42 -3.42 -14.69 3.57
C LEU A 42 -2.12 -15.01 2.85
N THR A 43 -2.15 -14.87 1.54
CA THR A 43 -1.02 -15.10 0.65
C THR A 43 -0.65 -13.81 -0.06
N TYR A 44 0.64 -13.59 -0.30
CA TYR A 44 1.11 -12.45 -1.06
C TYR A 44 2.14 -12.85 -2.11
N ARG A 45 2.25 -12.04 -3.17
CA ARG A 45 3.30 -12.18 -4.17
C ARG A 45 3.85 -10.81 -4.56
N LEU A 46 5.12 -10.81 -4.96
CA LEU A 46 5.77 -9.65 -5.55
C LEU A 46 5.74 -9.82 -7.08
N GLU A 47 4.88 -9.08 -7.76
CA GLU A 47 4.66 -9.20 -9.20
C GLU A 47 5.72 -8.44 -10.00
N SER A 48 5.98 -7.20 -9.62
CA SER A 48 7.15 -6.45 -10.06
C SER A 48 8.01 -6.08 -8.85
N HIS A 49 9.30 -5.86 -9.06
CA HIS A 49 10.23 -5.45 -8.02
C HIS A 49 10.89 -4.14 -8.42
N ALA A 50 11.31 -3.36 -7.44
CA ALA A 50 11.99 -2.13 -7.73
C ALA A 50 13.38 -2.41 -8.32
N HIS A 51 13.73 -1.72 -9.39
CA HIS A 51 15.07 -1.77 -9.98
C HIS A 51 16.00 -0.73 -9.35
N PHE A 52 16.10 -0.72 -8.02
CA PHE A 52 17.01 0.17 -7.32
C PHE A 52 18.38 -0.50 -7.15
N GLN A 53 19.45 0.18 -7.59
CA GLN A 53 20.83 -0.32 -7.45
C GLN A 53 21.20 -0.64 -5.99
N GLN A 54 20.56 0.02 -5.02
CA GLN A 54 20.84 -0.09 -3.60
C GLN A 54 20.04 -1.15 -2.84
N ILE A 55 18.98 -1.73 -3.42
CA ILE A 55 18.14 -2.72 -2.72
C ILE A 55 17.95 -3.96 -3.59
N SER A 56 18.58 -5.07 -3.18
CA SER A 56 18.43 -6.37 -3.86
C SER A 56 17.00 -6.90 -3.77
N TYR A 57 16.62 -7.75 -4.71
CA TYR A 57 15.33 -8.45 -4.71
C TYR A 57 15.09 -9.22 -3.39
N ALA A 58 16.12 -9.89 -2.87
CA ALA A 58 16.03 -10.62 -1.59
C ALA A 58 15.76 -9.66 -0.41
N ASN A 59 16.38 -8.48 -0.40
CA ASN A 59 16.11 -7.47 0.62
C ASN A 59 14.69 -6.91 0.50
N GLN A 60 14.18 -6.71 -0.71
CA GLN A 60 12.79 -6.29 -0.92
C GLN A 60 11.80 -7.31 -0.35
N ILE A 61 12.03 -8.61 -0.61
CA ILE A 61 11.22 -9.69 -0.01
C ILE A 61 11.29 -9.64 1.52
N SER A 62 12.49 -9.52 2.09
CA SER A 62 12.68 -9.47 3.55
C SER A 62 11.92 -8.30 4.18
N ILE A 63 11.99 -7.11 3.58
CA ILE A 63 11.31 -5.91 4.08
C ILE A 63 9.79 -6.09 4.04
N VAL A 64 9.26 -6.65 2.95
CA VAL A 64 7.82 -6.95 2.84
C VAL A 64 7.39 -7.98 3.87
N GLN A 65 8.19 -9.03 4.08
CA GLN A 65 7.94 -10.04 5.09
C GLN A 65 7.93 -9.44 6.50
N ASP A 66 8.87 -8.56 6.82
CA ASP A 66 8.93 -7.87 8.11
C ASP A 66 7.71 -6.97 8.34
N ALA A 67 7.24 -6.27 7.30
CA ALA A 67 6.02 -5.48 7.37
C ALA A 67 4.78 -6.34 7.68
N PHE A 68 4.64 -7.51 7.06
CA PHE A 68 3.55 -8.45 7.37
C PHE A 68 3.70 -9.12 8.74
N ASN A 69 4.93 -9.39 9.18
CA ASN A 69 5.21 -9.90 10.51
C ASN A 69 4.74 -8.93 11.58
N GLU A 70 4.86 -7.61 11.37
CA GLU A 70 4.37 -6.61 12.31
C GLU A 70 2.86 -6.72 12.54
N TRP A 71 2.06 -6.93 11.49
CA TRP A 71 0.62 -7.18 11.63
C TRP A 71 0.33 -8.52 12.32
N SER A 72 1.11 -9.55 12.02
CA SER A 72 0.94 -10.90 12.59
C SER A 72 1.24 -10.93 14.10
N LYS A 73 2.07 -10.02 14.62
CA LYS A 73 2.33 -9.91 16.07
C LYS A 73 1.08 -9.52 16.87
N HIS A 74 0.16 -8.79 16.25
CA HIS A 74 -0.96 -8.15 16.94
C HIS A 74 -2.32 -8.66 16.47
N THR A 75 -2.35 -9.59 15.53
CA THR A 75 -3.58 -10.15 14.96
C THR A 75 -3.42 -11.65 14.73
N PRO A 76 -4.51 -12.42 14.61
CA PRO A 76 -4.43 -13.83 14.19
C PRO A 76 -4.08 -14.03 12.70
N LEU A 77 -3.78 -12.96 11.95
CA LEU A 77 -3.44 -13.05 10.54
C LEU A 77 -2.06 -13.69 10.36
N SER A 78 -1.93 -14.51 9.31
CA SER A 78 -0.65 -15.04 8.85
C SER A 78 -0.48 -14.74 7.38
N PHE A 79 0.76 -14.43 6.97
CA PHE A 79 1.07 -14.08 5.59
C PHE A 79 2.12 -15.03 5.02
N GLU A 80 1.82 -15.63 3.88
CA GLU A 80 2.73 -16.55 3.19
C GLU A 80 3.06 -16.02 1.79
N MET A 81 4.35 -15.97 1.47
CA MET A 81 4.78 -15.61 0.13
C MET A 81 4.57 -16.80 -0.82
N VAL A 82 3.90 -16.56 -1.95
CA VAL A 82 3.71 -17.56 -3.01
C VAL A 82 4.56 -17.21 -4.23
N CYS A 83 4.61 -18.13 -5.20
CA CYS A 83 5.33 -17.89 -6.45
C CYS A 83 4.79 -16.66 -7.19
N ASN A 84 5.64 -15.98 -7.96
CA ASN A 84 5.28 -14.74 -8.64
C ASN A 84 4.12 -14.89 -9.65
N THR A 85 3.88 -16.09 -10.17
CA THR A 85 2.78 -16.41 -11.09
C THR A 85 1.57 -17.06 -10.40
N CYS A 86 1.65 -17.32 -9.11
CA CYS A 86 0.58 -17.91 -8.32
C CYS A 86 -0.52 -16.87 -8.06
N LEU A 87 -1.78 -17.29 -7.95
CA LEU A 87 -2.82 -16.43 -7.41
C LEU A 87 -2.54 -16.15 -5.92
N SER A 88 -2.75 -14.91 -5.49
CA SER A 88 -2.53 -14.47 -4.11
C SER A 88 -3.62 -13.51 -3.64
N ASP A 89 -3.78 -13.36 -2.32
CA ASP A 89 -4.71 -12.38 -1.73
C ASP A 89 -4.22 -10.95 -1.91
N ILE A 90 -2.90 -10.77 -1.79
CA ILE A 90 -2.23 -9.47 -1.90
C ILE A 90 -1.21 -9.54 -3.04
N VAL A 91 -1.27 -8.58 -3.95
CA VAL A 91 -0.31 -8.46 -5.06
C VAL A 91 0.44 -7.16 -4.86
N LEU A 92 1.76 -7.25 -4.69
CA LEU A 92 2.62 -6.09 -4.60
C LEU A 92 3.22 -5.78 -5.96
N GLN A 93 3.10 -4.52 -6.39
CA GLN A 93 3.67 -4.01 -7.64
C GLN A 93 4.40 -2.69 -7.38
N PHE A 94 5.53 -2.53 -8.05
CA PHE A 94 6.20 -1.25 -8.28
C PHE A 94 5.84 -0.74 -9.67
N VAL A 95 5.23 0.44 -9.71
CA VAL A 95 4.68 1.09 -10.90
C VAL A 95 4.92 2.60 -10.83
N GLU A 96 4.81 3.28 -11.97
CA GLU A 96 4.97 4.73 -12.09
C GLU A 96 3.80 5.31 -12.91
N GLY A 97 3.44 6.57 -12.64
CA GLY A 97 2.40 7.27 -13.39
C GLY A 97 1.06 6.53 -13.39
N ASP A 98 0.41 6.46 -14.55
CA ASP A 98 -0.81 5.68 -14.74
C ASP A 98 -0.51 4.18 -14.81
N HIS A 99 -1.13 3.44 -13.90
CA HIS A 99 -0.96 2.00 -13.73
C HIS A 99 -2.30 1.24 -13.72
N GLY A 100 -3.35 1.85 -14.29
CA GLY A 100 -4.56 1.15 -14.71
C GLY A 100 -5.65 0.96 -13.65
N ASP A 101 -5.48 1.49 -12.44
CA ASP A 101 -6.48 1.44 -11.37
C ASP A 101 -7.31 2.74 -11.23
N GLY A 102 -6.97 3.76 -12.02
CA GLY A 102 -7.61 5.08 -12.02
C GLY A 102 -7.05 6.06 -10.99
N VAL A 103 -5.99 5.72 -10.25
CA VAL A 103 -5.31 6.57 -9.26
C VAL A 103 -3.82 6.70 -9.62
N PRO A 104 -3.48 7.42 -10.71
CA PRO A 104 -2.09 7.54 -11.17
C PRO A 104 -1.19 8.21 -10.12
N PHE A 105 0.07 7.80 -10.06
CA PHE A 105 1.05 8.42 -9.18
C PHE A 105 1.55 9.76 -9.73
N ASP A 106 1.70 10.73 -8.82
CA ASP A 106 2.35 12.01 -9.02
C ASP A 106 3.71 12.07 -8.29
N GLU A 107 4.38 13.22 -8.30
CA GLU A 107 5.70 13.40 -7.67
C GLU A 107 5.70 13.24 -6.14
N LYS A 108 4.53 13.25 -5.50
CA LYS A 108 4.39 13.22 -4.03
C LYS A 108 3.90 11.87 -3.50
N THR A 109 3.26 11.09 -4.36
CA THR A 109 2.65 9.82 -3.98
C THR A 109 3.72 8.74 -3.83
N ILE A 110 3.77 8.13 -2.64
CA ILE A 110 4.73 7.04 -2.35
C ILE A 110 4.13 5.66 -2.66
N ALA A 111 2.85 5.45 -2.34
CA ALA A 111 2.14 4.19 -2.52
C ALA A 111 0.63 4.35 -2.26
N HIS A 112 -0.14 3.34 -2.65
CA HIS A 112 -1.51 3.07 -2.18
C HIS A 112 -1.75 1.55 -2.05
N ALA A 113 -2.91 1.19 -1.50
CA ALA A 113 -3.43 -0.17 -1.40
C ALA A 113 -4.96 -0.17 -1.31
#